data_AF-A0A3N6E7L9-F1
#
_entry.id   AF-A0A3N6E7L9-F1
#
_cell.length_a   1.000
_cell.length_b   1.000
_cell.length_c   1.000
_cell.angle_alpha   90.00
_cell.angle_beta   90.00
_cell.angle_gamma   90.00
#
_symmetry.space_group_name_H-M   'P 1'
#
loop_
_entity.id
_entity.type
_entity.pdbx_description
1 polymer ?
#
loop_
_entity_poly.entity_id
_entity_poly.type
_entity_poly.pdbx_seq_one_letter_code
_entity_poly.pdbx_strand_id
1 'polypeptide(L)' 'MGERDFIALIDGAHQLVKAPIVLVWDRLNIHVSRAMRKLIDMREWLTVFLLPAYSPDLNPVKWV' A
#
# COMPACT_ATOMS: atom_id res chain seq x y z
N MET A 1 -8.96 7.61 8.44
CA MET A 1 -7.84 6.64 8.39
C MET A 1 -6.63 7.37 7.84
N GLY A 2 -5.56 7.44 8.62
CA GLY A 2 -4.30 8.14 8.29
C GLY A 2 -3.22 7.17 7.76
N GLU A 3 -2.05 7.70 7.39
CA GLU A 3 -0.93 6.86 6.91
C GLU A 3 -0.52 5.79 7.93
N ARG A 4 -0.59 6.13 9.22
CA ARG A 4 -0.25 5.22 10.33
C ARG A 4 -1.22 4.05 10.44
N ASP A 5 -2.50 4.27 10.17
CA ASP A 5 -3.51 3.22 10.24
C ASP A 5 -3.28 2.21 9.09
N PHE A 6 -2.97 2.71 7.89
CA PHE A 6 -2.66 1.88 6.73
C PHE A 6 -1.39 1.05 6.92
N ILE A 7 -0.32 1.65 7.42
CA ILE A 7 0.92 0.90 7.60
C ILE A 7 0.79 -0.16 8.70
N ALA A 8 0.02 0.12 9.76
CA ALA A 8 -0.25 -0.85 10.82
C ALA A 8 -1.01 -2.07 10.29
N LEU A 9 -1.94 -1.88 9.35
CA LEU A 9 -2.61 -2.98 8.65
C LEU A 9 -1.61 -3.84 7.86
N ILE A 10 -0.70 -3.21 7.12
CA ILE A 10 0.31 -3.91 6.31
C ILE A 10 1.30 -4.66 7.22
N ASP A 11 1.70 -4.07 8.35
CA ASP A 11 2.53 -4.73 9.36
C ASP A 11 1.85 -5.96 9.95
N GLY A 12 0.56 -5.84 10.29
CA GLY A 12 -0.23 -6.96 10.79
C GLY A 12 -0.34 -8.09 9.76
N ALA A 13 -0.55 -7.75 8.49
CA ALA A 13 -0.57 -8.73 7.40
C ALA A 13 0.78 -9.45 7.29
N HIS A 14 1.90 -8.73 7.35
CA HIS A 14 3.24 -9.33 7.33
C HIS A 14 3.48 -10.26 8.52
N GLN A 15 3.07 -9.86 9.73
CA GLN A 15 3.18 -10.71 10.93
C GLN A 15 2.38 -12.01 10.79
N LEU A 16 1.21 -11.95 10.14
CA LEU A 16 0.37 -13.11 9.91
C LEU A 16 0.98 -14.07 8.89
N VAL A 17 1.42 -13.57 7.74
CA VAL A 17 1.93 -14.42 6.64
C VAL A 17 3.39 -14.79 6.80
N LYS A 18 4.16 -14.06 7.63
CA LYS A 18 5.59 -14.26 7.90
C LYS A 18 6.46 -14.33 6.63
N ALA A 19 6.09 -13.53 5.63
CA ALA A 19 6.73 -13.52 4.31
C ALA A 19 6.76 -12.09 3.75
N PRO A 20 7.71 -11.78 2.84
CA PRO A 20 7.74 -10.51 2.12
C PRO A 20 6.43 -10.24 1.38
N ILE A 21 6.05 -8.97 1.29
CA ILE A 21 4.79 -8.54 0.66
C ILE A 21 5.09 -7.68 -0.56
N VAL A 22 4.41 -7.98 -1.67
CA VAL A 22 4.30 -7.09 -2.82
C VAL A 22 2.93 -6.42 -2.75
N LEU A 23 2.92 -5.12 -2.47
CA LEU A 23 1.71 -4.31 -2.38
C LEU A 23 1.49 -3.56 -3.70
N VAL A 24 0.32 -3.77 -4.31
CA VAL A 24 -0.13 -3.02 -5.49
C VAL A 24 -1.34 -2.20 -5.09
N TRP A 25 -1.26 -0.89 -5.23
CA TRP A 25 -2.34 0.02 -4.81
C TRP A 25 -2.45 1.25 -5.72
N ASP A 26 -3.59 1.94 -5.62
CA ASP A 26 -3.86 3.12 -6.42
C ASP A 26 -3.06 4.36 -5.97
N ARG A 27 -3.31 5.49 -6.62
CA ARG A 27 -2.61 6.76 -6.39
C ARG A 27 -3.36 7.72 -5.47
N LEU A 28 -4.23 7.23 -4.57
CA LEU A 28 -4.86 8.08 -3.56
C LEU A 28 -3.79 8.91 -2.82
N ASN A 29 -4.07 10.19 -2.55
CA ASN A 29 -3.09 11.14 -2.01
C ASN A 29 -2.33 10.61 -0.78
N ILE A 30 -3.02 9.83 0.06
CA ILE A 30 -2.45 9.23 1.26
C ILE A 30 -1.43 8.12 0.95
N HIS A 31 -1.61 7.36 -0.14
CA HIS A 31 -0.70 6.28 -0.55
C HIS A 31 0.58 6.82 -1.20
N VAL A 32 0.48 7.97 -1.87
CA VAL A 32 1.63 8.62 -2.53
C VAL A 32 2.30 9.69 -1.67
N SER A 33 1.78 9.95 -0.46
CA SER A 33 2.26 11.00 0.43
C SER A 33 3.72 10.79 0.84
N ARG A 34 4.45 11.88 1.13
CA ARG A 34 5.83 11.79 1.60
C ARG A 34 5.92 11.04 2.94
N ALA A 35 4.91 11.17 3.80
CA ALA A 35 4.84 10.45 5.06
C ALA A 35 4.70 8.94 4.82
N MET A 36 3.82 8.53 3.91
CA MET A 36 3.65 7.13 3.55
C MET A 36 4.92 6.52 2.95
N ARG A 37 5.60 7.23 2.04
CA ARG A 37 6.88 6.75 1.46
C ARG A 37 7.93 6.49 2.53
N LYS A 38 8.10 7.40 3.48
CA LYS A 38 9.03 7.19 4.62
C LYS A 38 8.67 5.96 5.45
N LEU A 39 7.37 5.70 5.65
CA LEU A 39 6.93 4.51 6.36
C LEU A 39 7.24 3.24 5.57
N ILE A 40 7.05 3.24 4.25
CA ILE A 40 7.41 2.12 3.38
C ILE A 40 8.93 1.87 3.40
N ASP A 41 9.74 2.90 3.28
CA ASP A 41 11.21 2.79 3.22
C ASP A 41 11.82 2.14 4.48
N MET A 42 11.11 2.15 5.62
CA MET A 42 11.54 1.49 6.86
C MET A 42 11.32 -0.03 6.86
N ARG A 43 10.75 -0.61 5.79
CA ARG A 43 10.32 -2.02 5.74
C ARG A 43 10.99 -2.72 4.55
N GLU A 44 12.15 -3.31 4.80
CA GLU A 44 12.93 -4.04 3.79
C GLU A 44 12.18 -5.24 3.18
N TRP A 45 11.16 -5.75 3.86
CA TRP A 45 10.30 -6.86 3.42
C TRP A 45 9.13 -6.42 2.51
N LEU A 46 8.94 -5.12 2.29
CA LEU A 46 7.81 -4.56 1.56
C LEU A 46 8.25 -3.97 0.22
N THR A 47 7.69 -4.49 -0.87
CA THR A 47 7.83 -3.90 -2.22
C THR A 47 6.50 -3.26 -2.62
N VAL A 48 6.53 -2.04 -3.14
CA VAL A 48 5.30 -1.29 -3.48
C VAL A 48 5.28 -0.91 -4.96
N PHE A 49 4.18 -1.23 -5.63
CA PHE A 49 3.87 -0.77 -6.99
C PHE A 49 2.63 0.12 -6.98
N LEU A 50 2.75 1.26 -7.67
CA LEU A 50 1.62 2.17 -7.89
C LEU A 50 0.93 1.82 -9.20
N LEU A 51 -0.40 1.70 -9.17
CA LEU A 51 -1.18 1.62 -10.40
C LEU A 51 -1.03 2.90 -11.22
N PRO A 52 -1.12 2.83 -12.57
CA PRO A 52 -1.18 4.00 -13.44
C PRO A 52 -2.23 5.00 -12.97
N ALA A 53 -1.97 6.29 -13.14
CA ALA A 53 -2.97 7.30 -12.85
C ALA A 53 -4.17 7.09 -13.79
N TYR A 54 -5.34 6.83 -13.20
CA TYR A 54 -6.60 6.60 -13.91
C TYR A 54 -6.63 5.37 -14.83
N SER A 55 -6.53 4.17 -14.24
CA SER A 55 -6.96 2.91 -14.87
C SER A 55 -8.11 2.29 -14.06
N PRO A 56 -9.36 2.77 -14.21
CA PRO A 56 -10.51 2.20 -13.52
C PRO A 56 -10.66 0.69 -13.80
N ASP A 57 -10.23 0.22 -14.97
CA ASP A 57 -10.25 -1.21 -15.35
C ASP A 57 -9.24 -2.08 -14.57
N LEU A 58 -8.26 -1.47 -13.91
CA LEU A 58 -7.19 -2.16 -13.16
C LEU A 58 -7.32 -1.99 -11.64
N ASN A 59 -8.34 -1.27 -11.16
CA ASN A 59 -8.64 -1.21 -9.74
C ASN A 59 -9.66 -2.31 -9.40
N PRO A 60 -9.29 -3.38 -8.67
CA PRO A 60 -10.19 -4.50 -8.37
C PRO A 60 -11.41 -4.10 -7.51
N VAL A 61 -11.45 -2.87 -6.99
CA VAL A 61 -12.51 -2.38 -6.09
C VAL A 61 -13.70 -1.71 -6.79
N LYS A 62 -13.72 -1.61 -8.12
CA LYS A 62 -14.83 -0.99 -8.87
C LYS A 62 -15.80 -1.99 -9.50
N TRP A 63 -16.49 -2.76 -8.65
CA TRP A 63 -17.78 -3.37 -8.99
C TRP A 63 -18.72 -3.30 -7.78
N VAL A 64 -19.29 -2.11 -7.55
CA VAL A 64 -20.56 -1.88 -6.81
C VAL A 64 -21.35 -0.85 -7.60
#